data_AF-A0A7Y6ZE39-F1
#
_entry.id   AF-A0A7Y6ZE39-F1
#
_cell.length_a   1.000
_cell.length_b   1.000
_cell.length_c   1.000
_cell.angle_alpha   90.00
_cell.angle_beta   90.00
_cell.angle_gamma   90.00
#
_symmetry.space_group_name_H-M   'P 1'
#
loop_
_entity.id
_entity.type
_entity.pdbx_description
1 polymer ?
#
loop_
_entity_poly.entity_id
_entity_poly.type
_entity_poly.pdbx_seq_one_letter_code
_entity_poly.pdbx_strand_id
1 'polypeptide(L)' 'MVIFIPLILIALYVGMYVLRTDRTSDCRWRQTGKDAEGITFRCQVCGAEARTEKGEPTHCGAKPNT' A
#
# COMPACT_ATOMS: atom_id res chain seq x y z
N MET A 1 -4.46 -33.80 20.05
CA MET A 1 -5.44 -33.44 19.00
C MET A 1 -6.00 -32.04 19.23
N VAL A 2 -6.69 -31.77 20.35
CA VAL A 2 -7.34 -30.46 20.64
C VAL A 2 -6.38 -29.37 21.13
N ILE A 3 -5.25 -29.75 21.75
CA ILE A 3 -4.24 -28.82 22.31
C ILE A 3 -3.58 -27.93 21.22
N PHE A 4 -3.55 -28.39 19.96
CA PHE A 4 -2.95 -27.61 18.87
C PHE A 4 -3.89 -26.54 18.30
N ILE A 5 -5.20 -26.61 18.60
CA ILE A 5 -6.19 -25.63 18.11
C ILE A 5 -5.82 -24.19 18.50
N PRO A 6 -5.49 -23.85 19.76
CA PRO A 6 -5.09 -22.48 20.11
C PRO A 6 -3.82 -22.04 19.38
N LEU A 7 -2.85 -22.93 19.19
CA LEU A 7 -1.62 -22.64 18.45
C LEU A 7 -1.89 -22.32 16.97
N ILE A 8 -2.77 -23.09 16.33
CA ILE A 8 -3.16 -22.87 14.93
C ILE A 8 -3.91 -21.54 14.77
N LEU A 9 -4.80 -21.21 15.70
CA LEU A 9 -5.55 -19.94 15.66
C LEU A 9 -4.62 -18.73 15.83
N ILE A 10 -3.65 -18.80 16.75
CA ILE A 10 -2.64 -17.74 16.92
C ILE A 10 -1.78 -17.62 15.67
N ALA A 11 -1.32 -18.73 15.10
CA ALA A 11 -0.52 -18.72 13.88
C ALA A 11 -1.28 -18.13 12.69
N LEU A 12 -2.57 -18.47 12.53
CA LEU A 12 -3.43 -17.88 11.50
C LEU A 12 -3.66 -16.38 11.73
N TYR A 13 -3.89 -15.96 12.97
CA TYR A 13 -4.07 -14.55 13.31
C TYR A 13 -2.81 -13.73 13.02
N VAL A 14 -1.64 -14.20 13.46
CA VAL A 14 -0.35 -13.56 13.19
C VAL A 14 -0.03 -13.59 11.70
N GLY A 15 -0.29 -14.71 11.03
CA GLY A 15 -0.17 -14.84 9.59
C GLY A 15 -1.00 -13.78 8.87
N MET A 16 -2.30 -13.68 9.16
CA MET A 16 -3.17 -12.64 8.59
C MET A 16 -2.76 -11.22 8.97
N TYR A 17 -2.18 -11.01 10.15
CA TYR A 17 -1.69 -9.70 10.58
C TYR A 17 -0.42 -9.28 9.81
N VAL A 18 0.49 -10.21 9.55
CA VAL A 18 1.72 -9.98 8.78
C VAL A 18 1.45 -9.95 7.27
N LEU A 19 0.61 -10.85 6.78
CA LEU A 19 0.13 -10.92 5.40
C LEU A 19 -1.00 -9.94 5.11
N ARG A 20 -1.37 -9.09 6.09
CA ARG A 20 -2.21 -7.94 5.83
C ARG A 20 -1.43 -7.03 4.90
N THR A 21 -1.63 -7.24 3.61
CA THR A 21 -1.23 -6.32 2.57
C THR A 21 -2.11 -5.09 2.74
N ASP A 22 -1.65 -4.20 3.62
CA ASP A 22 -2.19 -2.87 3.75
C ASP A 22 -2.15 -2.21 2.36
N ARG A 23 -3.34 -1.98 1.78
CA ARG A 23 -3.61 -0.91 0.80
C ARG A 23 -3.38 -1.23 -0.68
N THR A 24 -3.95 -2.31 -1.21
CA THR A 24 -4.28 -2.33 -2.65
C THR A 24 -5.59 -1.58 -2.98
N SER A 25 -6.44 -1.26 -2.00
CA SER A 25 -7.77 -0.66 -2.26
C SER A 25 -7.96 0.83 -1.93
N ASP A 26 -7.03 1.50 -1.23
CA ASP A 26 -7.25 2.87 -0.73
C ASP A 26 -6.10 3.85 -1.04
N CYS A 27 -5.47 3.72 -2.21
CA CYS A 27 -4.52 4.73 -2.63
C CYS A 27 -5.26 6.05 -2.91
N ARG A 28 -5.13 7.02 -2.00
CA ARG A 28 -5.65 8.38 -2.16
C ARG A 28 -4.54 9.31 -2.59
N TRP A 29 -4.33 9.38 -3.90
CA TRP A 29 -3.41 10.34 -4.51
C TRP A 29 -3.92 11.76 -4.33
N ARG A 30 -3.03 12.67 -3.94
CA ARG A 30 -3.26 14.11 -3.99
C ARG A 30 -2.15 14.76 -4.77
N GLN A 31 -2.53 15.66 -5.66
CA GLN A 31 -1.57 16.52 -6.34
C GLN A 31 -0.93 17.48 -5.32
N THR A 32 0.39 17.55 -5.33
CA THR A 32 1.20 18.39 -4.43
C THR A 32 1.96 19.49 -5.19
N GLY A 33 2.25 19.27 -6.46
CA GLY A 33 2.93 20.24 -7.31
C GLY A 33 2.68 19.99 -8.79
N LYS A 34 2.94 20.99 -9.62
CA LYS A 34 2.95 20.89 -11.07
C LYS A 34 4.04 21.80 -11.60
N ASP A 35 5.01 21.19 -12.29
CA ASP A 35 6.16 21.86 -12.89
C ASP A 35 6.20 21.60 -14.40
N ALA A 36 7.16 22.22 -15.07
CA ALA A 36 7.38 22.05 -16.51
C ALA A 36 7.64 20.58 -16.93
N GLU A 37 8.17 19.77 -16.01
CA GLU A 37 8.51 18.36 -16.25
C GLU A 37 7.43 17.37 -15.75
N GLY A 38 6.29 17.86 -15.24
CA GLY A 38 5.14 16.99 -14.92
C GLY A 38 4.38 17.38 -13.64
N ILE A 39 3.46 16.50 -13.23
CA ILE A 39 2.61 16.65 -12.05
C ILE A 39 3.12 15.72 -10.95
N THR A 40 3.31 16.27 -9.75
CA THR A 40 3.77 15.52 -8.58
C THR A 40 2.59 15.14 -7.70
N PHE A 41 2.44 13.84 -7.45
CA PHE A 41 1.40 13.27 -6.61
C PHE A 41 2.00 12.62 -5.36
N ARG A 42 1.30 12.78 -4.23
CA ARG A 42 1.63 12.10 -2.98
C ARG A 42 0.42 11.38 -2.44
N CYS A 43 0.56 10.11 -2.10
CA CYS A 43 -0.52 9.34 -1.50
C CYS A 43 -0.64 9.67 0.00
N GLN A 44 -1.82 10.08 0.43
CA GLN A 44 -2.07 10.43 1.84
C GLN A 44 -2.13 9.19 2.77
N VAL A 45 -2.22 7.99 2.19
CA VAL A 45 -2.36 6.74 2.94
C VAL A 45 -1.02 6.03 3.07
N CYS A 46 -0.33 5.79 1.94
CA CYS A 46 0.97 5.12 1.91
C CYS A 46 2.18 6.06 2.00
N GLY A 47 2.00 7.37 1.79
CA GLY A 47 3.11 8.33 1.75
C GLY A 47 3.96 8.25 0.48
N ALA A 48 3.66 7.32 -0.44
CA ALA A 48 4.37 7.20 -1.71
C ALA A 48 4.25 8.48 -2.54
N GLU A 49 5.32 8.79 -3.26
CA GLU A 49 5.41 9.91 -4.18
C GLU A 49 5.55 9.39 -5.61
N ALA A 50 4.85 10.01 -6.55
CA ALA A 50 4.89 9.65 -7.95
C ALA A 50 4.84 10.92 -8.80
N ARG A 51 5.62 10.93 -9.87
CA ARG A 51 5.60 12.00 -10.86
C ARG A 51 5.04 11.45 -12.16
N THR A 52 4.03 12.12 -12.70
CA THR A 52 3.38 11.71 -13.96
C THR A 52 3.33 12.90 -14.92
N GLU A 53 3.47 12.63 -16.22
CA GLU A 53 3.31 13.68 -17.23
C GLU A 53 1.84 14.08 -17.39
N LYS A 54 0.92 13.12 -17.21
CA LYS A 54 -0.52 13.32 -17.32
C LYS A 54 -1.29 12.25 -16.54
N GLY A 55 -2.30 12.69 -15.78
CA GLY A 55 -3.20 11.79 -15.04
C GLY A 55 -2.67 11.33 -13.69
N GLU A 56 -3.57 10.79 -12.87
CA GLU A 56 -3.23 10.28 -11.54
C GLU A 56 -2.45 8.95 -11.66
N PRO A 57 -1.51 8.65 -10.74
CA PRO A 57 -0.76 7.39 -10.77
C PRO A 57 -1.70 6.20 -10.52
N THR A 58 -1.61 5.16 -11.33
CA THR A 58 -2.42 3.94 -11.19
C THR A 58 -1.94 2.99 -10.09
N HIS A 59 -0.69 3.10 -9.65
CA HIS A 59 -0.08 2.20 -8.67
C HIS A 59 0.68 2.96 -7.57
N CYS A 60 0.37 2.72 -6.28
CA CYS A 60 1.19 3.22 -5.17
C CYS A 60 2.44 2.36 -4.98
N GLY A 61 3.58 3.04 -4.81
CA GLY A 61 4.90 2.46 -4.50
C GLY A 61 5.04 1.81 -3.12
N ALA A 62 3.95 1.52 -2.40
CA ALA A 62 3.97 0.62 -1.24
C ALA A 62 4.24 -0.84 -1.63
N LYS A 63 4.22 -1.17 -2.93
CA LYS A 63 4.88 -2.38 -3.42
C LYS A 63 6.38 -2.13 -3.53
N PRO A 64 7.24 -2.78 -2.72
CA PRO A 64 8.61 -3.00 -3.16
C PRO A 64 8.54 -3.80 -4.46
N ASN A 65 9.15 -3.28 -5.53
CA ASN A 65 9.38 -4.06 -6.74
C ASN A 65 10.23 -5.28 -6.34
N THR A 66 9.60 -6.44 -6.26
CA THR A 66 10.27 -7.74 -6.21
C THR A 66 9.84 -8.51 -7.45
#